data_AF-A0A4Y8WWK1-F1
#
_entry.id   AF-A0A4Y8WWK1-F1
#
_cell.length_a   1.000
_cell.length_b   1.000
_cell.length_c   1.000
_cell.angle_alpha   90.00
_cell.angle_beta   90.00
_cell.angle_gamma   90.00
#
_symmetry.space_group_name_H-M   'P 1'
#
loop_
_entity.id
_entity.type
_entity.pdbx_description
1 polymer ?
#
loop_
_entity_poly.entity_id
_entity_poly.type
_entity_poly.pdbx_seq_one_letter_code
_entity_poly.pdbx_strand_id
1 'polypeptide(L)'
;MSNADDLASVPGPVSLYPAARELHRAGLNVIPVRCNGSKAPALKAWQRRRTTPADLAAWFAGPRPRYAALGVATGELSGGLELLEIEGPHAHRLAEVYATAEAGGHLPLLRRLNGWAELSPSGGWHLLYRVTGVPVPGNTVLARAEGGGLIAETRGTGGQVILAPTGGTAHPSGRPWERMTGGPGTAPTLTERERGIVHALFRTVLDAHRPRPAEVPRTPASVRPAPAGQLRPGDDFNARADWGDILIPVGWQLFSTHGRERRWSRPGKRSLGHSATTGHAAGADRLFVFSTSAAPFEPGQPYSKFQAHALLHYAGDYRAAAADLRARGYGGGPAAGRC
;
A
#
# COMPACT_ATOMS: atom_id res chain seq x y z
N MET A 1 -9.05 -9.44 65.56
CA MET A 1 -9.65 -10.17 64.42
C MET A 1 -8.83 -9.82 63.20
N SER A 2 -8.07 -10.79 62.71
CA SER A 2 -7.10 -10.65 61.62
C SER A 2 -7.82 -10.68 60.28
N ASN A 3 -7.67 -9.64 59.45
CA ASN A 3 -8.01 -9.69 58.03
C ASN A 3 -6.83 -10.32 57.29
N ALA A 4 -6.91 -11.63 57.07
CA ALA A 4 -6.04 -12.34 56.17
C ALA A 4 -6.74 -12.50 54.82
N ASP A 5 -5.97 -12.21 53.77
CA ASP A 5 -6.09 -12.73 52.41
C ASP A 5 -7.35 -12.43 51.60
N ASP A 6 -7.30 -11.31 50.88
CA ASP A 6 -7.93 -11.19 49.56
C ASP A 6 -6.83 -10.93 48.51
N LEU A 7 -5.93 -11.91 48.36
CA LEU A 7 -5.04 -11.98 47.21
C LEU A 7 -5.87 -12.49 46.03
N ALA A 8 -6.43 -11.57 45.26
CA ALA A 8 -7.01 -11.86 43.96
C ALA A 8 -6.06 -12.78 43.18
N SER A 9 -6.50 -14.00 42.89
CA SER A 9 -5.67 -14.99 42.19
C SER A 9 -5.26 -14.39 40.84
N VAL A 10 -3.95 -14.21 40.64
CA VAL A 10 -3.43 -13.88 39.30
C VAL A 10 -3.92 -14.98 38.36
N PRO A 11 -4.72 -14.68 37.33
CA PRO A 11 -5.23 -15.70 36.44
C PRO A 11 -4.05 -16.49 35.87
N GLY A 12 -4.12 -17.81 35.98
CA GLY A 12 -3.09 -18.70 35.44
C GLY A 12 -2.85 -18.46 33.95
N PRO A 13 -1.69 -18.87 33.41
CA PRO A 13 -1.36 -18.64 32.01
C PRO A 13 -2.47 -19.18 31.09
N VAL A 14 -2.92 -18.34 30.16
CA VAL A 14 -3.97 -18.69 29.19
C VAL A 14 -3.52 -19.91 28.39
N SER A 15 -4.33 -20.97 28.40
CA SER A 15 -4.04 -22.16 27.61
C SER A 15 -4.08 -21.82 26.12
N LEU A 16 -3.01 -22.16 25.40
CA LEU A 16 -2.91 -21.99 23.95
C LEU A 16 -3.67 -23.06 23.16
N TYR A 17 -4.01 -24.19 23.78
CA TYR A 17 -4.58 -25.34 23.08
C TYR A 17 -5.95 -25.08 22.43
N PRO A 18 -6.91 -24.40 23.10
CA PRO A 18 -8.18 -24.05 22.46
C PRO A 18 -8.00 -23.18 21.21
N ALA A 19 -7.14 -22.16 21.29
CA ALA A 19 -6.83 -21.28 20.17
C ALA A 19 -6.12 -22.02 19.03
N ALA A 20 -5.15 -22.89 19.35
CA ALA A 20 -4.48 -23.72 18.36
C ALA A 20 -5.47 -24.61 17.59
N ARG A 21 -6.46 -25.18 18.28
CA ARG A 21 -7.53 -25.98 17.64
C ARG A 21 -8.49 -25.13 16.81
N GLU A 22 -8.84 -23.92 17.25
CA GLU A 22 -9.64 -22.97 16.48
C GLU A 22 -8.97 -22.65 15.14
N LEU A 23 -7.70 -22.23 15.19
CA LEU A 23 -6.89 -21.89 14.02
C LEU A 23 -6.78 -23.10 13.07
N HIS A 24 -6.48 -24.28 13.61
CA HIS A 24 -6.34 -25.51 12.81
C HIS A 24 -7.65 -25.94 12.13
N ARG A 25 -8.79 -25.87 12.84
CA ARG A 25 -10.12 -26.15 12.25
C ARG A 25 -10.48 -25.18 11.14
N ALA A 26 -10.00 -23.94 11.21
CA ALA A 26 -10.15 -22.97 10.14
C ALA A 26 -9.16 -23.17 8.97
N GLY A 27 -8.45 -24.32 8.92
CA GLY A 27 -7.54 -24.68 7.85
C GLY A 27 -6.18 -23.98 7.93
N LEU A 28 -5.79 -23.48 9.10
CA LEU A 28 -4.49 -22.84 9.31
C LEU A 28 -3.43 -23.83 9.80
N ASN A 29 -2.21 -23.70 9.27
CA ASN A 29 -1.07 -24.50 9.67
C ASN A 29 -0.37 -23.89 10.89
N VAL A 30 -0.89 -24.23 12.07
CA VAL A 30 -0.37 -23.77 13.37
C VAL A 30 1.03 -24.36 13.62
N ILE A 31 1.93 -23.56 14.16
CA ILE A 31 3.31 -23.94 14.49
C ILE A 31 3.69 -23.41 15.88
N PRO A 32 4.53 -24.12 16.64
CA PRO A 32 5.08 -23.62 17.90
C PRO A 32 6.21 -22.62 17.63
N VAL A 33 6.31 -21.61 18.50
CA VAL A 33 7.29 -20.52 18.39
C VAL A 33 8.20 -20.52 19.61
N ARG A 34 9.46 -20.09 19.43
CA ARG A 34 10.44 -20.01 20.52
C ARG A 34 10.17 -18.79 21.43
N CYS A 35 10.10 -19.02 22.73
CA CYS A 35 10.02 -17.98 23.76
C CYS A 35 11.41 -17.52 24.25
N ASN A 36 12.32 -17.23 23.33
CA ASN A 36 13.68 -16.74 23.65
C ASN A 36 13.96 -15.37 23.01
N GLY A 37 12.90 -14.62 22.68
CA GLY A 37 12.98 -13.33 22.00
C GLY A 37 13.23 -13.40 20.49
N SER A 38 13.66 -14.54 19.94
CA SER A 38 13.93 -14.65 18.49
C SER A 38 12.68 -14.64 17.61
N LYS A 39 11.51 -14.93 18.20
CA LYS A 39 10.22 -15.10 17.47
C LYS A 39 10.25 -16.18 16.39
N ALA A 40 11.30 -17.00 16.32
CA ALA A 40 11.48 -17.99 15.28
C ALA A 40 10.60 -19.24 15.53
N PRO A 41 10.17 -19.96 14.47
CA PRO A 41 9.56 -21.26 14.60
C PRO A 41 10.44 -22.22 15.41
N ALA A 42 9.81 -23.02 16.27
CA ALA A 42 10.54 -24.05 17.02
C ALA A 42 10.85 -25.30 16.18
N LEU A 43 10.23 -25.45 15.00
CA LEU A 43 10.39 -26.59 14.10
C LEU A 43 11.27 -26.23 12.89
N LYS A 44 12.15 -27.14 12.45
CA LYS A 44 13.01 -26.90 11.26
C LYS A 44 12.24 -26.95 9.92
N ALA A 45 11.32 -27.89 9.76
CA ALA A 45 10.59 -28.13 8.49
C ALA A 45 9.21 -27.46 8.42
N TRP A 46 9.01 -26.39 9.18
CA TRP A 46 7.71 -25.74 9.40
C TRP A 46 7.05 -25.20 8.10
N GLN A 47 7.85 -24.81 7.10
CA GLN A 47 7.38 -24.29 5.80
C GLN A 47 6.81 -25.35 4.86
N ARG A 48 7.04 -26.64 5.15
CA ARG A 48 6.62 -27.76 4.27
C ARG A 48 5.78 -28.80 4.97
N ARG A 49 5.85 -28.85 6.30
CA ARG A 49 5.14 -29.84 7.11
C ARG A 49 3.74 -29.34 7.49
N ARG A 50 2.72 -30.15 7.19
CA ARG A 50 1.37 -29.95 7.69
C ARG A 50 1.26 -30.37 9.16
N THR A 51 0.63 -29.53 9.96
CA THR A 51 0.32 -29.75 11.37
C THR A 51 -0.94 -30.57 11.53
N THR A 52 -0.89 -31.56 12.42
CA THR A 52 -2.02 -32.45 12.74
C THR A 52 -2.63 -32.12 14.11
N PRO A 53 -3.86 -32.57 14.42
CA PRO A 53 -4.43 -32.43 15.76
C PRO A 53 -3.58 -33.08 16.87
N ALA A 54 -2.89 -34.18 16.55
CA ALA A 54 -1.96 -34.85 17.47
C ALA A 54 -0.74 -33.97 17.77
N ASP A 55 -0.21 -33.27 16.77
CA ASP A 55 0.86 -32.29 16.98
C ASP A 55 0.41 -31.17 17.93
N LEU A 56 -0.79 -30.61 17.73
CA LEU A 56 -1.31 -29.56 18.61
C LEU A 56 -1.42 -30.04 20.06
N ALA A 57 -1.90 -31.27 20.27
CA ALA A 57 -1.99 -31.86 21.60
C ALA A 57 -0.60 -32.01 22.22
N ALA A 58 0.37 -32.52 21.46
CA ALA A 58 1.74 -32.69 21.92
C ALA A 58 2.45 -31.36 22.23
N TRP A 59 2.04 -30.25 21.60
CA TRP A 59 2.68 -28.94 21.77
C TRP A 59 2.04 -28.09 22.87
N PHE A 60 0.71 -28.06 22.94
CA PHE A 60 -0.02 -27.04 23.69
C PHE A 60 -0.99 -27.59 24.73
N ALA A 61 -1.29 -28.90 24.75
CA ALA A 61 -2.22 -29.46 25.73
C ALA A 61 -1.54 -29.78 27.07
N GLY A 62 -2.38 -30.00 28.08
CA GLY A 62 -1.96 -30.36 29.44
C GLY A 62 -1.58 -29.16 30.32
N PRO A 63 -1.31 -29.41 31.61
CA PRO A 63 -1.04 -28.37 32.60
C PRO A 63 0.34 -27.72 32.44
N ARG A 64 1.26 -28.36 31.70
CA ARG A 64 2.60 -27.88 31.38
C ARG A 64 2.87 -28.07 29.89
N PRO A 65 2.36 -27.17 29.03
CA PRO A 65 2.54 -27.30 27.59
C PRO A 65 4.02 -27.19 27.22
N ARG A 66 4.43 -27.88 26.16
CA ARG A 66 5.80 -27.86 25.64
C ARG A 66 6.19 -26.49 25.10
N TYR A 67 5.22 -25.73 24.59
CA TYR A 67 5.43 -24.40 24.02
C TYR A 67 4.43 -23.40 24.60
N ALA A 68 4.91 -22.20 24.90
CA ALA A 68 4.13 -21.09 25.44
C ALA A 68 3.84 -19.99 24.40
N ALA A 69 4.14 -20.25 23.12
CA ALA A 69 3.85 -19.38 22.01
C ALA A 69 3.43 -20.17 20.77
N LEU A 70 2.41 -19.66 20.07
CA LEU A 70 1.93 -20.22 18.82
C LEU A 70 2.06 -19.20 17.70
N GLY A 71 2.24 -19.71 16.49
CA GLY A 71 2.12 -18.95 15.26
C GLY A 71 1.44 -19.78 14.19
N VAL A 72 1.37 -19.21 12.99
CA VAL A 72 0.83 -19.86 11.80
C VAL A 72 1.81 -19.65 10.64
N ALA A 73 2.08 -20.69 9.87
CA ALA A 73 2.77 -20.56 8.59
C ALA A 73 1.83 -19.92 7.56
N THR A 74 2.22 -18.82 6.93
CA THR A 74 1.37 -18.10 5.95
C THR A 74 1.50 -18.71 4.55
N GLY A 75 0.55 -18.37 3.68
CA GLY A 75 0.45 -18.87 2.31
C GLY A 75 -0.37 -20.16 2.17
N GLU A 76 0.02 -21.00 1.22
CA GLU A 76 -0.74 -22.18 0.79
C GLU A 76 -1.01 -23.19 1.92
N LEU A 77 -0.05 -23.41 2.82
CA LEU A 77 -0.23 -24.33 3.96
C LEU A 77 -1.42 -23.94 4.84
N SER A 78 -1.77 -22.66 4.86
CA SER A 78 -2.85 -22.09 5.66
C SER A 78 -4.03 -21.61 4.81
N GLY A 79 -4.27 -22.24 3.65
CA GLY A 79 -5.43 -21.94 2.81
C GLY A 79 -5.40 -20.51 2.27
N GLY A 80 -4.22 -20.05 1.84
CA GLY A 80 -4.04 -18.75 1.21
C GLY A 80 -3.95 -17.57 2.19
N LEU A 81 -3.70 -17.82 3.48
CA LEU A 81 -3.58 -16.76 4.48
C LEU A 81 -2.38 -15.85 4.19
N GLU A 82 -2.60 -14.54 4.19
CA GLU A 82 -1.57 -13.51 4.16
C GLU A 82 -1.82 -12.52 5.31
N LEU A 83 -0.72 -12.12 5.95
CA LEU A 83 -0.71 -11.00 6.89
C LEU A 83 -0.30 -9.74 6.14
N LEU A 84 -0.96 -8.61 6.40
CA LEU A 84 -0.40 -7.28 6.22
C LEU A 84 -0.16 -6.67 7.61
N GLU A 85 1.08 -6.30 7.90
CA GLU A 85 1.44 -5.68 9.18
C GLU A 85 1.88 -4.22 9.02
N ILE A 86 1.51 -3.39 10.00
CA ILE A 86 2.08 -2.04 10.22
C ILE A 86 2.82 -2.06 11.55
N GLU A 87 4.07 -1.61 11.54
CA GLU A 87 4.91 -1.49 12.73
C GLU A 87 4.33 -0.50 13.75
N GLY A 88 4.45 -0.83 15.04
CA GLY A 88 3.82 -0.09 16.14
C GLY A 88 4.06 1.42 16.14
N PRO A 89 5.31 1.91 15.96
CA PRO A 89 5.59 3.35 15.87
C PRO A 89 4.81 4.07 14.76
N HIS A 90 4.31 3.35 13.75
CA HIS A 90 3.60 3.90 12.59
C HIS A 90 2.12 3.52 12.57
N ALA A 91 1.62 2.77 13.55
CA ALA A 91 0.24 2.29 13.62
C ALA A 91 -0.81 3.42 13.53
N HIS A 92 -0.51 4.59 14.09
CA HIS A 92 -1.37 5.79 14.03
C HIS A 92 -1.66 6.26 12.60
N ARG A 93 -0.75 5.98 11.66
CA ARG A 93 -0.88 6.35 10.25
C ARG A 93 -1.88 5.50 9.47
N LEU A 94 -2.42 4.44 10.07
CA LEU A 94 -3.51 3.67 9.48
C LEU A 94 -4.73 4.56 9.20
N ALA A 95 -4.97 5.60 10.01
CA ALA A 95 -6.03 6.59 9.76
C ALA A 95 -5.87 7.30 8.40
N GLU A 96 -4.63 7.63 8.00
CA GLU A 96 -4.34 8.24 6.70
C GLU A 96 -4.66 7.28 5.53
N VAL A 97 -4.42 5.97 5.74
CA VAL A 97 -4.77 4.92 4.77
C VAL A 97 -6.28 4.83 4.58
N TYR A 98 -7.03 4.86 5.68
CA TYR A 98 -8.49 4.87 5.65
C TYR A 98 -9.06 6.11 4.97
N ALA A 99 -8.54 7.31 5.28
CA ALA A 99 -8.94 8.54 4.62
C ALA A 99 -8.64 8.51 3.10
N THR A 100 -7.49 7.97 2.72
CA THR A 100 -7.12 7.80 1.31
C THR A 100 -8.02 6.78 0.60
N ALA A 101 -8.39 5.71 1.28
CA ALA A 101 -9.33 4.72 0.75
C ALA A 101 -10.73 5.31 0.56
N GLU A 102 -11.19 6.15 1.49
CA GLU A 102 -12.47 6.87 1.37
C GLU A 102 -12.47 7.81 0.18
N ALA A 103 -11.46 8.67 0.06
CA ALA A 103 -11.31 9.58 -1.07
C ALA A 103 -11.21 8.85 -2.43
N GLY A 104 -10.67 7.63 -2.44
CA GLY A 104 -10.56 6.78 -3.62
C GLY A 104 -11.75 5.84 -3.88
N GLY A 105 -12.83 5.87 -3.07
CA GLY A 105 -13.97 4.96 -3.21
C GLY A 105 -13.65 3.50 -2.87
N HIS A 106 -12.58 3.24 -2.13
CA HIS A 106 -12.09 1.92 -1.72
C HIS A 106 -12.33 1.62 -0.23
N LEU A 107 -12.97 2.52 0.52
CA LEU A 107 -13.27 2.32 1.94
C LEU A 107 -14.05 1.03 2.23
N PRO A 108 -15.07 0.61 1.45
CA PRO A 108 -15.74 -0.67 1.68
C PRO A 108 -14.80 -1.87 1.60
N LEU A 109 -13.84 -1.84 0.67
CA LEU A 109 -12.82 -2.88 0.54
C LEU A 109 -11.88 -2.87 1.75
N LEU A 110 -11.37 -1.71 2.15
CA LEU A 110 -10.44 -1.62 3.28
C LEU A 110 -11.10 -2.05 4.60
N ARG A 111 -12.37 -1.68 4.83
CA ARG A 111 -13.16 -2.09 6.00
C ARG A 111 -13.32 -3.60 6.14
N ARG A 112 -13.25 -4.37 5.05
CA ARG A 112 -13.29 -5.84 5.12
C ARG A 112 -12.12 -6.41 5.91
N LEU A 113 -10.97 -5.74 5.95
CA LEU A 113 -9.80 -6.17 6.73
C LEU A 113 -10.07 -6.26 8.23
N ASN A 114 -11.10 -5.56 8.74
CA ASN A 114 -11.54 -5.69 10.13
C ASN A 114 -12.15 -7.06 10.45
N GLY A 115 -12.36 -7.91 9.44
CA GLY A 115 -12.78 -9.30 9.63
C GLY A 115 -11.75 -10.16 10.37
N TRP A 116 -10.48 -9.77 10.41
CA TRP A 116 -9.50 -10.32 11.36
C TRP A 116 -8.34 -9.34 11.58
N ALA A 117 -8.33 -8.69 12.75
CA ALA A 117 -7.25 -7.78 13.14
C ALA A 117 -6.70 -8.14 14.53
N GLU A 118 -5.37 -8.11 14.66
CA GLU A 118 -4.67 -8.33 15.92
C GLU A 118 -3.67 -7.20 16.19
N LEU A 119 -3.34 -6.98 17.46
CA LEU A 119 -2.24 -6.12 17.90
C LEU A 119 -1.01 -6.94 18.22
N SER A 120 0.13 -6.43 17.80
CA SER A 120 1.44 -6.96 18.19
C SER A 120 1.90 -6.37 19.54
N PRO A 121 2.89 -7.00 20.19
CA PRO A 121 3.49 -6.49 21.43
C PRO A 121 4.19 -5.13 21.31
N SER A 122 4.50 -4.67 20.09
CA SER A 122 5.04 -3.33 19.84
C SER A 122 3.94 -2.29 19.59
N GLY A 123 2.67 -2.71 19.54
CA GLY A 123 1.52 -1.86 19.18
C GLY A 123 1.27 -1.78 17.68
N GLY A 124 1.89 -2.66 16.89
CA GLY A 124 1.64 -2.77 15.46
C GLY A 124 0.31 -3.45 15.17
N TRP A 125 -0.27 -3.16 14.01
CA TRP A 125 -1.51 -3.80 13.55
C TRP A 125 -1.20 -4.95 12.61
N HIS A 126 -1.80 -6.11 12.87
CA HIS A 126 -1.79 -7.28 12.01
C HIS A 126 -3.17 -7.45 11.38
N LEU A 127 -3.28 -7.27 10.06
CA LEU A 127 -4.50 -7.44 9.28
C LEU A 127 -4.42 -8.74 8.49
N LEU A 128 -5.25 -9.72 8.83
CA LEU A 128 -5.18 -11.06 8.25
C LEU A 128 -6.31 -11.29 7.25
N TYR A 129 -5.96 -11.78 6.07
CA TYR A 129 -6.90 -12.08 4.99
C TYR A 129 -6.44 -13.29 4.19
N ARG A 130 -7.35 -13.88 3.42
CA ARG A 130 -7.03 -14.95 2.46
C ARG A 130 -6.91 -14.36 1.07
N VAL A 131 -6.01 -14.90 0.26
CA VAL A 131 -5.90 -14.57 -1.17
C VAL A 131 -6.52 -15.70 -1.98
N THR A 132 -7.34 -15.35 -2.97
CA THR A 132 -7.99 -16.30 -3.88
C THR A 132 -7.70 -16.00 -5.35
N GLY A 133 -7.81 -17.03 -6.19
CA GLY A 133 -7.62 -16.96 -7.63
C GLY A 133 -6.16 -17.00 -8.10
N VAL A 134 -5.19 -16.84 -7.19
CA VAL A 134 -3.75 -16.91 -7.48
C VAL A 134 -2.97 -17.52 -6.30
N PRO A 135 -1.77 -18.09 -6.53
CA PRO A 135 -0.86 -18.43 -5.45
C PRO A 135 -0.49 -17.20 -4.61
N VAL A 136 -0.43 -17.36 -3.28
CA VAL A 136 -0.01 -16.26 -2.40
C VAL A 136 1.48 -15.96 -2.63
N PRO A 137 1.86 -14.71 -2.94
CA PRO A 137 3.27 -14.34 -3.06
C PRO A 137 4.05 -14.55 -1.76
N GLY A 138 5.38 -14.46 -1.83
CA GLY A 138 6.22 -14.39 -0.64
C GLY A 138 6.09 -13.05 0.09
N ASN A 139 6.89 -12.88 1.15
CA ASN A 139 6.91 -11.64 1.93
C ASN A 139 7.23 -10.43 1.03
N THR A 140 6.42 -9.38 1.13
CA THR A 140 6.57 -8.17 0.31
C THR A 140 6.61 -6.94 1.21
N VAL A 141 7.68 -6.15 1.13
CA VAL A 141 7.74 -4.83 1.78
C VAL A 141 6.79 -3.87 1.06
N LEU A 142 5.98 -3.15 1.83
CA LEU A 142 5.05 -2.15 1.32
C LEU A 142 5.50 -0.73 1.62
N ALA A 143 6.15 -0.46 2.73
CA ALA A 143 6.56 0.90 3.06
C ALA A 143 7.80 0.94 3.95
N ARG A 144 8.66 1.93 3.70
CA ARG A 144 9.80 2.28 4.56
C ARG A 144 9.77 3.75 4.93
N ALA A 145 10.21 4.07 6.15
CA ALA A 145 10.52 5.43 6.58
C ALA A 145 11.73 5.97 5.82
N GLU A 146 11.97 7.29 5.83
CA GLU A 146 13.10 7.92 5.13
C GLU A 146 14.46 7.32 5.52
N GLY A 147 14.63 6.94 6.78
CA GLY A 147 15.84 6.25 7.28
C GLY A 147 15.93 4.76 6.91
N GLY A 148 15.06 4.25 6.04
CA GLY A 148 15.03 2.85 5.59
C GLY A 148 14.31 1.88 6.54
N GLY A 149 13.91 2.35 7.74
CA GLY A 149 13.16 1.56 8.72
C GLY A 149 11.85 1.02 8.13
N LEU A 150 11.53 -0.23 8.42
CA LEU A 150 10.31 -0.86 7.92
C LEU A 150 9.07 -0.23 8.56
N ILE A 151 8.06 0.12 7.76
CA ILE A 151 6.76 0.62 8.23
C ILE A 151 5.68 -0.44 8.05
N ALA A 152 5.58 -1.01 6.85
CA ALA A 152 4.56 -2.00 6.54
C ALA A 152 5.09 -3.08 5.60
N GLU A 153 4.69 -4.31 5.83
CA GLU A 153 5.00 -5.45 4.98
C GLU A 153 3.87 -6.47 4.95
N THR A 154 4.03 -7.47 4.10
CA THR A 154 3.19 -8.66 4.08
C THR A 154 3.99 -9.90 4.46
N ARG A 155 3.31 -10.85 5.12
CA ARG A 155 3.80 -12.22 5.29
C ARG A 155 2.91 -13.17 4.50
N GLY A 156 3.45 -13.66 3.38
CA GLY A 156 2.77 -14.59 2.47
C GLY A 156 3.42 -15.97 2.50
N THR A 157 3.49 -16.67 1.37
CA THR A 157 4.09 -18.00 1.29
C THR A 157 5.54 -18.00 1.80
N GLY A 158 5.83 -18.94 2.72
CA GLY A 158 7.15 -19.07 3.35
C GLY A 158 7.38 -18.15 4.55
N GLY A 159 6.44 -17.26 4.85
CA GLY A 159 6.39 -16.43 6.05
C GLY A 159 5.64 -17.09 7.21
N GLN A 160 5.64 -16.45 8.38
CA GLN A 160 4.84 -16.82 9.53
C GLN A 160 4.35 -15.59 10.27
N VAL A 161 3.35 -15.79 11.15
CA VAL A 161 2.84 -14.79 12.08
C VAL A 161 2.64 -15.41 13.47
N ILE A 162 2.98 -14.67 14.52
CA ILE A 162 2.60 -15.01 15.91
C ILE A 162 1.23 -14.39 16.17
N LEU A 163 0.32 -15.17 16.77
CA LEU A 163 -1.07 -14.78 16.97
C LEU A 163 -1.46 -14.84 18.44
N ALA A 164 -2.52 -14.10 18.77
CA ALA A 164 -3.23 -14.22 20.03
C ALA A 164 -3.71 -15.67 20.25
N PRO A 165 -3.74 -16.16 21.50
CA PRO A 165 -3.46 -15.43 22.74
C PRO A 165 -2.01 -15.62 23.22
N THR A 166 -1.01 -15.68 22.33
CA THR A 166 0.40 -15.78 22.74
C THR A 166 0.78 -14.63 23.68
N GLY A 167 1.23 -15.00 24.88
CA GLY A 167 1.62 -14.05 25.92
C GLY A 167 2.98 -13.38 25.66
N GLY A 168 3.35 -12.48 26.55
CA GLY A 168 4.56 -11.66 26.40
C GLY A 168 5.89 -12.38 26.49
N THR A 169 5.93 -13.66 26.87
CA THR A 169 7.17 -14.44 26.97
C THR A 169 7.88 -14.65 25.63
N ALA A 170 7.18 -14.42 24.51
CA ALA A 170 7.76 -14.48 23.17
C ALA A 170 8.27 -13.12 22.65
N HIS A 171 8.15 -12.03 23.42
CA HIS A 171 8.56 -10.68 23.01
C HIS A 171 9.37 -9.95 24.09
N PRO A 172 10.46 -9.24 23.76
CA PRO A 172 11.24 -8.47 24.74
C PRO A 172 10.45 -7.43 25.54
N SER A 173 9.35 -6.89 24.97
CA SER A 173 8.48 -5.93 25.66
C SER A 173 7.61 -6.55 26.77
N GLY A 174 7.52 -7.88 26.87
CA GLY A 174 6.66 -8.57 27.84
C GLY A 174 5.16 -8.41 27.59
N ARG A 175 4.74 -7.75 26.49
CA ARG A 175 3.33 -7.57 26.11
C ARG A 175 2.82 -8.73 25.23
N PRO A 176 1.53 -9.09 25.33
CA PRO A 176 0.93 -10.17 24.53
C PRO A 176 0.64 -9.74 23.08
N TRP A 177 0.33 -10.74 22.25
CA TRP A 177 -0.46 -10.53 21.03
C TRP A 177 -1.94 -10.58 21.38
N GLU A 178 -2.73 -9.66 20.85
CA GLU A 178 -4.14 -9.48 21.23
C GLU A 178 -5.04 -9.48 20.00
N ARG A 179 -6.11 -10.27 20.01
CA ARG A 179 -7.11 -10.26 18.95
C ARG A 179 -8.06 -9.10 19.18
N MET A 180 -8.11 -8.16 18.24
CA MET A 180 -8.93 -6.95 18.35
C MET A 180 -10.32 -7.16 17.76
N THR A 181 -10.39 -7.75 16.58
CA THR A 181 -11.64 -8.00 15.88
C THR A 181 -11.60 -9.32 15.13
N GLY A 182 -12.77 -9.97 15.05
CA GLY A 182 -12.98 -11.13 14.21
C GLY A 182 -12.12 -12.34 14.61
N GLY A 183 -11.50 -12.98 13.62
CA GLY A 183 -10.74 -14.20 13.80
C GLY A 183 -10.66 -15.03 12.51
N PRO A 184 -10.13 -16.26 12.57
CA PRO A 184 -9.89 -17.07 11.38
C PRO A 184 -11.16 -17.45 10.59
N GLY A 185 -12.33 -17.46 11.25
CA GLY A 185 -13.63 -17.70 10.60
C GLY A 185 -14.23 -16.49 9.89
N THR A 186 -13.80 -15.27 10.23
CA THR A 186 -14.30 -14.02 9.65
C THR A 186 -13.27 -13.29 8.80
N ALA A 187 -12.08 -13.88 8.64
CA ALA A 187 -11.01 -13.39 7.79
C ALA A 187 -11.53 -13.15 6.37
N PRO A 188 -11.42 -11.93 5.80
CA PRO A 188 -11.91 -11.68 4.47
C PRO A 188 -11.08 -12.44 3.44
N THR A 189 -11.72 -12.85 2.34
CA THR A 189 -11.04 -13.39 1.17
C THR A 189 -10.94 -12.33 0.10
N LEU A 190 -9.72 -11.97 -0.30
CA LEU A 190 -9.42 -10.97 -1.33
C LEU A 190 -8.98 -11.66 -2.62
N THR A 191 -9.48 -11.18 -3.74
CA THR A 191 -8.91 -11.48 -5.06
C THR A 191 -7.54 -10.80 -5.21
N GLU A 192 -6.73 -11.25 -6.18
CA GLU A 192 -5.46 -10.57 -6.52
C GLU A 192 -5.65 -9.07 -6.76
N ARG A 193 -6.73 -8.70 -7.47
CA ARG A 193 -7.07 -7.30 -7.77
C ARG A 193 -7.34 -6.49 -6.50
N GLU A 194 -8.15 -7.01 -5.60
CA GLU A 194 -8.49 -6.35 -4.33
C GLU A 194 -7.26 -6.22 -3.43
N ARG A 195 -6.45 -7.28 -3.31
CA ARG A 195 -5.16 -7.27 -2.63
C ARG A 195 -4.25 -6.17 -3.19
N GLY A 196 -4.17 -6.04 -4.51
CA GLY A 196 -3.40 -4.99 -5.18
C GLY A 196 -3.85 -3.58 -4.81
N ILE A 197 -5.16 -3.33 -4.69
CA ILE A 197 -5.70 -2.04 -4.24
C ILE A 197 -5.27 -1.75 -2.80
N VAL A 198 -5.44 -2.72 -1.89
CA VAL A 198 -5.03 -2.58 -0.49
C VAL A 198 -3.55 -2.25 -0.41
N HIS A 199 -2.69 -3.01 -1.11
CA HIS A 199 -1.25 -2.78 -1.08
C HIS A 199 -0.85 -1.42 -1.64
N ALA A 200 -1.53 -0.96 -2.71
CA ALA A 200 -1.31 0.35 -3.28
C ALA A 200 -1.66 1.48 -2.29
N LEU A 201 -2.76 1.36 -1.55
CA LEU A 201 -3.14 2.34 -0.52
C LEU A 201 -2.05 2.46 0.55
N PHE A 202 -1.56 1.33 1.06
CA PHE A 202 -0.50 1.33 2.08
C PHE A 202 0.81 1.91 1.52
N ARG A 203 1.22 1.52 0.31
CA ARG A 203 2.42 2.07 -0.36
C ARG A 203 2.32 3.59 -0.53
N THR A 204 1.23 4.05 -1.12
CA THR A 204 1.04 5.47 -1.45
C THR A 204 1.06 6.36 -0.20
N VAL A 205 0.46 5.90 0.88
CA VAL A 205 0.34 6.69 2.12
C VAL A 205 1.61 6.56 2.96
N LEU A 206 2.11 5.35 3.17
CA LEU A 206 3.09 5.09 4.20
C LEU A 206 4.53 5.18 3.73
N ASP A 207 4.82 4.86 2.47
CA ASP A 207 6.19 4.75 1.97
C ASP A 207 6.82 6.13 1.73
N ALA A 208 7.88 6.44 2.48
CA ALA A 208 8.62 7.69 2.35
C ALA A 208 9.58 7.68 1.15
N HIS A 209 9.97 6.49 0.68
CA HIS A 209 10.80 6.30 -0.51
C HIS A 209 10.01 6.35 -1.81
N ARG A 210 8.73 6.75 -1.76
CA ARG A 210 8.02 7.14 -2.97
C ARG A 210 8.90 8.16 -3.71
N PRO A 211 9.07 8.05 -5.04
CA PRO A 211 9.72 9.10 -5.79
C PRO A 211 8.98 10.40 -5.51
N ARG A 212 9.59 11.30 -4.74
CA ARG A 212 9.19 12.71 -4.74
C ARG A 212 9.36 13.13 -6.20
N PRO A 213 8.35 13.76 -6.84
CA PRO A 213 8.56 14.30 -8.18
C PRO A 213 9.85 15.11 -8.13
N ALA A 214 10.87 14.69 -8.88
CA ALA A 214 12.13 15.41 -8.89
C ALA A 214 11.78 16.85 -9.27
N GLU A 215 12.18 17.82 -8.43
CA GLU A 215 12.38 19.17 -8.95
C GLU A 215 13.53 19.05 -9.93
N VAL A 216 13.19 18.79 -11.20
CA VAL A 216 14.19 18.77 -12.26
C VAL A 216 14.78 20.18 -12.28
N PRO A 217 16.12 20.33 -12.18
CA PRO A 217 16.76 21.60 -12.44
C PRO A 217 16.21 22.13 -13.76
N ARG A 218 15.73 23.38 -13.76
CA ARG A 218 15.35 24.08 -14.99
C ARG A 218 16.57 24.06 -15.91
N THR A 219 16.72 23.05 -16.75
CA THR A 219 17.66 23.13 -17.86
C THR A 219 17.03 24.19 -18.76
N PRO A 220 17.63 25.38 -18.91
CA PRO A 220 17.18 26.29 -19.94
C PRO A 220 17.58 25.58 -21.23
N ALA A 221 16.67 24.83 -21.85
CA ALA A 221 16.75 24.63 -23.28
C ALA A 221 16.94 26.04 -23.85
N SER A 222 17.96 26.27 -24.69
CA SER A 222 18.33 27.58 -25.22
C SER A 222 17.10 28.28 -25.82
N VAL A 223 16.43 29.09 -25.00
CA VAL A 223 15.22 29.79 -25.38
C VAL A 223 15.67 31.04 -26.11
N ARG A 224 15.50 31.09 -27.44
CA ARG A 224 15.45 32.38 -28.14
C ARG A 224 14.31 33.19 -27.49
N PRO A 225 14.59 34.39 -26.96
CA PRO A 225 13.53 35.25 -26.42
C PRO A 225 12.47 35.48 -27.49
N ALA A 226 11.19 35.41 -27.09
CA ALA A 226 10.12 35.89 -27.95
C ALA A 226 10.26 37.41 -28.12
N PRO A 227 9.88 37.99 -29.27
CA PRO A 227 9.78 39.44 -29.43
C PRO A 227 8.92 40.04 -28.32
N ALA A 228 9.32 41.21 -27.81
CA ALA A 228 8.61 41.90 -26.74
C ALA A 228 7.12 42.07 -27.09
N GLY A 229 6.24 41.64 -26.18
CA GLY A 229 4.78 41.75 -26.33
C GLY A 229 4.07 40.55 -26.96
N GLN A 230 4.77 39.46 -27.31
CA GLN A 230 4.15 38.25 -27.85
C GLN A 230 4.46 37.00 -27.00
N LEU A 231 3.41 36.37 -26.44
CA LEU A 231 3.51 35.04 -25.83
C LEU A 231 3.72 33.98 -26.91
N ARG A 232 4.59 33.00 -26.69
CA ARG A 232 4.71 31.85 -27.60
C ARG A 232 3.48 30.95 -27.45
N PRO A 233 2.97 30.33 -28.53
CA PRO A 233 1.79 29.46 -28.44
C PRO A 233 1.93 28.34 -27.41
N GLY A 234 3.11 27.72 -27.32
CA GLY A 234 3.36 26.68 -26.31
C GLY A 234 3.37 27.20 -24.87
N ASP A 235 3.84 28.42 -24.63
CA ASP A 235 3.81 29.02 -23.28
C ASP A 235 2.38 29.40 -22.88
N ASP A 236 1.64 30.02 -23.81
CA ASP A 236 0.23 30.35 -23.61
C ASP A 236 -0.62 29.09 -23.39
N PHE A 237 -0.34 28.02 -24.15
CA PHE A 237 -0.98 26.72 -23.96
C PHE A 237 -0.64 26.10 -22.60
N ASN A 238 0.61 26.17 -22.16
CA ASN A 238 1.01 25.71 -20.82
C ASN A 238 0.24 26.43 -19.70
N ALA A 239 0.00 27.73 -19.86
CA ALA A 239 -0.75 28.54 -18.90
C ALA A 239 -2.26 28.23 -18.91
N ARG A 240 -2.86 28.12 -20.10
CA ARG A 240 -4.33 28.10 -20.25
C ARG A 240 -4.97 26.71 -20.30
N ALA A 241 -4.29 25.70 -20.84
CA ALA A 241 -4.92 24.40 -21.07
C ALA A 241 -5.17 23.64 -19.76
N ASP A 242 -6.19 22.80 -19.70
CA ASP A 242 -6.36 21.83 -18.61
C ASP A 242 -5.79 20.45 -18.99
N TRP A 243 -5.37 19.64 -18.01
CA TRP A 243 -4.91 18.28 -18.29
C TRP A 243 -6.01 17.34 -18.79
N GLY A 244 -7.27 17.57 -18.41
CA GLY A 244 -8.41 16.83 -18.93
C GLY A 244 -8.53 16.96 -20.45
N ASP A 245 -8.37 18.17 -20.97
CA ASP A 245 -8.44 18.47 -22.41
C ASP A 245 -7.31 17.79 -23.21
N ILE A 246 -6.20 17.47 -22.54
CA ILE A 246 -5.01 16.85 -23.18
C ILE A 246 -5.08 15.33 -23.10
N LEU A 247 -5.47 14.78 -21.96
CA LEU A 247 -5.28 13.36 -21.64
C LEU A 247 -6.54 12.52 -21.93
N ILE A 248 -7.73 13.03 -21.61
CA ILE A 248 -8.99 12.28 -21.77
C ILE A 248 -9.25 11.91 -23.25
N PRO A 249 -9.07 12.82 -24.23
CA PRO A 249 -9.34 12.50 -25.63
C PRO A 249 -8.50 11.35 -26.19
N VAL A 250 -7.31 11.11 -25.63
CA VAL A 250 -6.39 10.05 -26.03
C VAL A 250 -6.45 8.83 -25.12
N GLY A 251 -7.53 8.69 -24.34
CA GLY A 251 -7.88 7.48 -23.60
C GLY A 251 -7.29 7.35 -22.20
N TRP A 252 -6.66 8.41 -21.67
CA TRP A 252 -6.31 8.43 -20.25
C TRP A 252 -7.57 8.67 -19.41
N GLN A 253 -7.59 8.10 -18.22
CA GLN A 253 -8.72 8.22 -17.30
C GLN A 253 -8.30 8.93 -16.03
N LEU A 254 -9.08 9.91 -15.59
CA LEU A 254 -8.88 10.50 -14.27
C LEU A 254 -9.22 9.45 -13.21
N PHE A 255 -8.21 9.00 -12.48
CA PHE A 255 -8.32 7.95 -11.47
C PHE A 255 -8.80 8.51 -10.13
N SER A 256 -8.24 9.64 -9.69
CA SER A 256 -8.64 10.32 -8.46
C SER A 256 -8.12 11.76 -8.42
N THR A 257 -8.74 12.60 -7.61
CA THR A 257 -8.28 13.97 -7.34
C THR A 257 -8.13 14.17 -5.84
N HIS A 258 -7.02 14.79 -5.41
CA HIS A 258 -6.77 15.15 -4.01
C HIS A 258 -6.18 16.57 -3.94
N GLY A 259 -6.98 17.53 -3.48
CA GLY A 259 -6.61 18.94 -3.57
C GLY A 259 -6.36 19.35 -5.02
N ARG A 260 -5.14 19.78 -5.34
CA ARG A 260 -4.72 20.10 -6.71
C ARG A 260 -4.16 18.89 -7.46
N GLU A 261 -3.73 17.85 -6.75
CA GLU A 261 -3.16 16.65 -7.36
C GLU A 261 -4.26 15.87 -8.08
N ARG A 262 -4.05 15.56 -9.36
CA ARG A 262 -4.87 14.63 -10.13
C ARG A 262 -4.05 13.42 -10.50
N ARG A 263 -4.63 12.23 -10.36
CA ARG A 263 -4.01 10.96 -10.65
C ARG A 263 -4.65 10.38 -11.90
N TRP A 264 -3.85 9.89 -12.84
CA TRP A 264 -4.31 9.48 -14.16
C TRP A 264 -3.93 8.04 -14.47
N SER A 265 -4.87 7.26 -14.97
CA SER A 265 -4.63 5.91 -15.50
C SER A 265 -4.34 5.98 -16.99
N ARG A 266 -3.26 5.32 -17.42
CA ARG A 266 -2.88 5.26 -18.83
C ARG A 266 -3.90 4.46 -19.67
N PRO A 267 -3.99 4.73 -20.98
CA PRO A 267 -4.82 3.95 -21.90
C PRO A 267 -4.46 2.46 -21.85
N GLY A 268 -5.48 1.60 -21.94
CA GLY A 268 -5.31 0.15 -21.99
C GLY A 268 -4.82 -0.50 -20.69
N LYS A 269 -4.72 0.25 -19.58
CA LYS A 269 -4.35 -0.33 -18.28
C LYS A 269 -5.47 -1.24 -17.77
N ARG A 270 -5.16 -2.53 -17.62
CA ARG A 270 -6.09 -3.54 -17.06
C ARG A 270 -6.03 -3.64 -15.54
N SER A 271 -4.89 -3.27 -14.93
CA SER A 271 -4.71 -3.21 -13.48
C SER A 271 -5.21 -1.88 -12.92
N LEU A 272 -5.85 -1.92 -11.74
CA LEU A 272 -6.29 -0.71 -11.06
C LEU A 272 -5.11 0.12 -10.55
N GLY A 273 -5.35 1.43 -10.39
CA GLY A 273 -4.36 2.40 -9.93
C GLY A 273 -3.91 3.35 -11.05
N HIS A 274 -3.34 4.49 -10.66
CA HIS A 274 -2.85 5.49 -11.59
C HIS A 274 -1.47 5.14 -12.15
N SER A 275 -1.09 5.83 -13.22
CA SER A 275 0.15 5.66 -14.00
C SER A 275 0.92 6.98 -14.15
N ALA A 276 0.23 8.09 -13.85
CA ALA A 276 0.79 9.41 -13.83
C ALA A 276 0.06 10.31 -12.82
N THR A 277 0.67 11.44 -12.47
CA THR A 277 0.06 12.49 -11.65
C THR A 277 0.27 13.86 -12.28
N THR A 278 -0.65 14.80 -12.01
CA THR A 278 -0.54 16.22 -12.32
C THR A 278 -0.90 17.05 -11.10
N GLY A 279 -0.60 18.35 -11.08
CA GLY A 279 -1.10 19.29 -10.06
C GLY A 279 -0.23 19.47 -8.82
N HIS A 280 1.02 18.99 -8.85
CA HIS A 280 1.97 19.10 -7.73
C HIS A 280 2.54 20.51 -7.51
N ALA A 281 2.62 21.34 -8.57
CA ALA A 281 3.21 22.67 -8.49
C ALA A 281 2.28 23.75 -9.07
N ALA A 282 1.99 24.77 -8.27
CA ALA A 282 1.03 25.83 -8.61
C ALA A 282 1.40 26.65 -9.85
N GLY A 283 2.70 26.91 -10.05
CA GLY A 283 3.23 27.73 -11.16
C GLY A 283 3.90 26.93 -12.28
N ALA A 284 3.93 25.60 -12.17
CA ALA A 284 4.55 24.72 -13.15
C ALA A 284 3.87 23.35 -13.11
N ASP A 285 2.56 23.32 -13.37
CA ASP A 285 1.83 22.06 -13.43
C ASP A 285 2.40 21.17 -14.55
N ARG A 286 2.73 19.93 -14.20
CA ARG A 286 3.41 18.94 -15.04
C ARG A 286 2.71 17.59 -14.91
N LEU A 287 2.69 16.86 -16.01
CA LEU A 287 2.38 15.43 -16.01
C LEU A 287 3.65 14.67 -15.65
N PHE A 288 3.63 13.98 -14.52
CA PHE A 288 4.72 13.08 -14.12
C PHE A 288 4.27 11.65 -14.35
N VAL A 289 4.90 10.95 -15.30
CA VAL A 289 4.56 9.58 -15.66
C VAL A 289 5.57 8.64 -15.00
N PHE A 290 5.09 7.64 -14.27
CA PHE A 290 5.95 6.65 -13.61
C PHE A 290 5.75 5.23 -14.17
N SER A 291 4.84 5.04 -15.12
CA SER A 291 4.62 3.76 -15.79
C SER A 291 5.53 3.60 -17.01
N THR A 292 6.22 2.45 -17.09
CA THR A 292 7.05 2.03 -18.24
C THR A 292 6.24 1.63 -19.47
N SER A 293 4.90 1.67 -19.42
CA SER A 293 4.01 1.25 -20.50
C SER A 293 3.06 2.37 -20.92
N ALA A 294 3.51 3.62 -20.82
CA ALA A 294 2.73 4.82 -21.06
C ALA A 294 3.21 5.62 -22.29
N ALA A 295 3.71 4.92 -23.32
CA ALA A 295 4.10 5.53 -24.59
C ALA A 295 3.02 6.52 -25.09
N PRO A 296 3.41 7.70 -25.59
CA PRO A 296 4.77 8.15 -25.94
C PRO A 296 5.58 8.72 -24.77
N PHE A 297 5.11 8.60 -23.52
CA PHE A 297 5.83 9.13 -22.35
C PHE A 297 6.85 8.14 -21.82
N GLU A 298 8.04 8.66 -21.51
CA GLU A 298 9.09 7.97 -20.80
C GLU A 298 8.86 8.03 -19.28
N PRO A 299 9.09 6.92 -18.57
CA PRO A 299 8.91 6.87 -17.13
C PRO A 299 9.94 7.74 -16.40
N GLY A 300 9.51 8.33 -15.28
CA GLY A 300 10.37 9.07 -14.36
C GLY A 300 10.67 10.51 -14.78
N GLN A 301 9.99 11.06 -15.78
CA GLN A 301 10.20 12.43 -16.25
C GLN A 301 8.90 13.27 -16.24
N PRO A 302 9.01 14.59 -15.95
CA PRO A 302 7.88 15.51 -16.07
C PRO A 302 7.70 16.04 -17.50
N TYR A 303 6.45 16.18 -17.91
CA TYR A 303 6.05 16.79 -19.18
C TYR A 303 5.24 18.06 -18.93
N SER A 304 5.58 19.14 -19.64
CA SER A 304 4.69 20.30 -19.76
C SER A 304 3.44 19.94 -20.58
N LYS A 305 2.38 20.73 -20.45
CA LYS A 305 1.15 20.55 -21.24
C LYS A 305 1.45 20.58 -22.73
N PHE A 306 2.28 21.54 -23.16
CA PHE A 306 2.71 21.63 -24.55
C PHE A 306 3.53 20.41 -25.00
N GLN A 307 4.45 19.91 -24.17
CA GLN A 307 5.19 18.69 -24.49
C GLN A 307 4.28 17.48 -24.61
N ALA A 308 3.36 17.31 -23.68
CA ALA A 308 2.37 16.23 -23.73
C ALA A 308 1.50 16.33 -24.99
N HIS A 309 1.01 17.52 -25.31
CA HIS A 309 0.20 17.75 -26.52
C HIS A 309 0.98 17.43 -27.81
N ALA A 310 2.24 17.87 -27.92
CA ALA A 310 3.08 17.58 -29.08
C ALA A 310 3.39 16.08 -29.21
N LEU A 311 3.69 15.39 -28.12
CA LEU A 311 3.95 13.95 -28.13
C LEU A 311 2.71 13.15 -28.52
N LEU A 312 1.54 13.49 -27.97
CA LEU A 312 0.31 12.75 -28.17
C LEU A 312 -0.32 12.95 -29.55
N HIS A 313 -0.26 14.16 -30.11
CA HIS A 313 -0.99 14.51 -31.33
C HIS A 313 -0.09 14.73 -32.55
N TYR A 314 1.20 14.99 -32.34
CA TYR A 314 2.14 15.37 -33.40
C TYR A 314 3.40 14.50 -33.42
N ALA A 315 3.39 13.35 -32.73
CA ALA A 315 4.53 12.43 -32.64
C ALA A 315 5.86 13.11 -32.21
N GLY A 316 5.76 14.18 -31.41
CA GLY A 316 6.91 14.98 -30.98
C GLY A 316 7.35 16.09 -31.95
N ASP A 317 6.61 16.36 -33.03
CA ASP A 317 6.84 17.54 -33.87
C ASP A 317 6.31 18.80 -33.16
N TYR A 318 7.18 19.41 -32.36
CA TYR A 318 6.90 20.64 -31.63
C TYR A 318 6.64 21.84 -32.55
N ARG A 319 7.14 21.84 -33.79
CA ARG A 319 6.90 22.96 -34.73
C ARG A 319 5.49 22.88 -35.28
N ALA A 320 5.08 21.70 -35.73
CA ALA A 320 3.71 21.45 -36.18
C ALA A 320 2.70 21.74 -35.05
N ALA A 321 2.98 21.25 -33.83
CA ALA A 321 2.13 21.50 -32.67
C ALA A 321 2.01 23.01 -32.36
N ALA A 322 3.12 23.77 -32.39
CA ALA A 322 3.07 25.21 -32.15
C ALA A 322 2.34 26.00 -33.26
N ALA A 323 2.39 25.52 -34.50
CA ALA A 323 1.66 26.13 -35.63
C ALA A 323 0.15 25.92 -35.49
N ASP A 324 -0.29 24.71 -35.16
CA ASP A 324 -1.71 24.40 -34.89
C ASP A 324 -2.24 25.19 -33.69
N LEU A 325 -1.47 25.25 -32.60
CA LEU A 325 -1.82 26.09 -31.44
C LEU A 325 -2.02 27.55 -31.82
N ARG A 326 -1.16 28.09 -32.69
CA ARG A 326 -1.31 29.46 -33.18
C ARG A 326 -2.57 29.65 -34.02
N ALA A 327 -2.89 28.70 -34.89
CA ALA A 327 -4.15 28.72 -35.66
C ALA A 327 -5.39 28.67 -34.74
N ARG A 328 -5.27 27.99 -33.59
CA ARG A 328 -6.28 27.93 -32.53
C ARG A 328 -6.28 29.14 -31.58
N GLY A 329 -5.51 30.19 -31.88
CA GLY A 329 -5.49 31.44 -31.12
C GLY A 329 -4.60 31.44 -29.88
N TYR A 330 -3.67 30.49 -29.76
CA TYR A 330 -2.62 30.54 -28.72
C TYR A 330 -1.43 31.37 -29.18
N GLY A 331 -0.89 32.20 -28.30
CA GLY A 331 0.34 32.97 -28.56
C GLY A 331 0.12 34.33 -29.23
N GLY A 332 -0.89 35.08 -28.77
CA GLY A 332 -1.13 36.48 -29.12
C GLY A 332 -0.78 37.44 -27.97
N GLY A 333 -0.41 38.68 -28.30
CA GLY A 333 -0.43 39.81 -27.37
C GLY A 333 -1.85 40.35 -27.19
N PRO A 334 -2.09 41.32 -26.27
CA PRO A 334 -3.43 41.89 -26.07
C PRO A 334 -4.00 42.37 -27.41
N ALA A 335 -5.26 42.05 -27.66
CA ALA A 335 -5.97 42.50 -28.85
C ALA A 335 -5.79 44.02 -28.98
N ALA A 336 -5.10 44.46 -30.05
CA ALA A 336 -5.22 45.83 -30.48
C ALA A 336 -6.71 46.07 -30.72
N GLY A 337 -7.30 46.97 -29.92
CA GLY A 337 -8.68 47.39 -30.10
C GLY A 337 -8.90 47.75 -31.55
N ARG A 338 -9.89 47.11 -32.17
CA ARG A 338 -10.43 47.62 -33.43
C ARG A 338 -11.13 48.93 -33.08
N CYS A 339 -10.56 50.04 -33.54
CA CYS A 339 -11.26 51.32 -33.63
C CYS A 339 -12.50 51.19 -34.52
#